data_AF-A0A4Y1YJ98-F1
#
_entry.id   AF-A0A4Y1YJ98-F1
#
_cell.length_a   1.000
_cell.length_b   1.000
_cell.length_c   1.000
_cell.angle_alpha   90.00
_cell.angle_beta   90.00
_cell.angle_gamma   90.00
#
_symmetry.space_group_name_H-M   'P 1'
#
loop_
_entity.id
_entity.type
_entity.pdbx_description
1 polymer ?
#
loop_
_entity_poly.entity_id
_entity_poly.type
_entity_poly.pdbx_seq_one_letter_code
_entity_poly.pdbx_strand_id
1 'polypeptide(L)' 'MEEIESNDFSLNISRYVSTAEPEPEIILSDVYADLLAVEQKISEAKERHNQFLQELGLPLLP' A
#
# COMPACT_ATOMS: atom_id res chain seq x y z
N MET A 1 -25.61 -28.66 -9.95
CA MET A 1 -26.54 -29.21 -10.96
C MET A 1 -27.74 -28.30 -11.14
N GLU A 2 -28.26 -27.67 -10.09
CA GLU A 2 -29.36 -26.69 -10.16
C GLU A 2 -29.12 -25.53 -11.15
N GLU A 3 -27.92 -24.95 -11.23
CA GLU A 3 -27.61 -23.86 -12.18
C GLU A 3 -27.65 -24.27 -13.66
N ILE A 4 -27.52 -25.56 -13.95
CA ILE A 4 -27.51 -26.09 -15.33
C ILE A 4 -28.93 -26.47 -15.75
N GLU A 5 -29.73 -27.02 -14.84
CA GLU A 5 -31.16 -27.25 -15.05
C GLU A 5 -31.93 -25.93 -15.23
N SER A 6 -31.58 -24.88 -14.49
CA SER A 6 -32.20 -23.56 -14.66
C SER A 6 -31.83 -22.87 -15.99
N ASN A 7 -30.73 -23.28 -16.62
CA ASN A 7 -30.27 -22.81 -17.93
C ASN A 7 -30.57 -23.81 -19.07
N ASP A 8 -31.58 -24.67 -18.92
CA ASP A 8 -32.05 -25.59 -19.97
C ASP A 8 -30.97 -26.56 -20.49
N PHE A 9 -30.04 -26.98 -19.62
CA PHE A 9 -28.85 -27.79 -19.97
C PHE A 9 -27.92 -27.12 -20.99
N SER A 10 -28.09 -25.83 -21.24
CA SER A 10 -27.19 -25.03 -22.07
C SER A 10 -25.87 -24.81 -21.33
N LEU A 11 -24.78 -25.35 -21.88
CA LEU A 11 -23.42 -25.08 -21.40
C LEU A 11 -22.95 -23.64 -21.68
N ASN A 12 -23.82 -22.82 -22.29
CA ASN A 12 -23.61 -21.40 -22.55
C ASN A 12 -23.96 -20.55 -21.31
N ILE A 13 -23.46 -20.98 -20.15
CA ILE A 13 -23.53 -20.21 -18.92
C ILE A 13 -22.58 -19.03 -19.10
N SER A 14 -23.10 -17.80 -19.14
CA SER A 14 -22.26 -16.61 -19.27
C SER A 14 -21.25 -16.62 -18.13
N ARG A 15 -19.98 -16.85 -18.45
CA ARG A 15 -18.91 -16.70 -17.46
C ARG A 15 -19.04 -15.29 -16.91
N TYR A 16 -19.14 -15.16 -15.58
CA TYR A 16 -19.02 -13.88 -14.90
C TYR A 16 -17.62 -13.33 -15.19
N VAL A 17 -17.48 -12.62 -16.29
CA VAL A 17 -16.31 -11.80 -16.58
C VAL A 17 -16.36 -10.62 -15.63
N SER A 18 -15.28 -10.41 -14.91
CA SER A 18 -15.15 -9.25 -14.03
C SER A 18 -15.41 -7.98 -14.84
N THR A 19 -16.44 -7.23 -14.46
CA THR A 19 -16.73 -5.89 -14.99
C THR A 19 -16.04 -4.81 -14.16
N ALA A 20 -15.09 -5.20 -13.30
CA ALA A 20 -14.35 -4.25 -12.48
C ALA A 20 -13.55 -3.31 -13.38
N GLU A 21 -13.68 -2.01 -13.13
CA GLU A 21 -12.86 -1.01 -13.80
C GLU A 21 -11.39 -1.20 -13.39
N PRO A 22 -10.44 -0.99 -14.31
CA PRO A 22 -9.03 -1.06 -13.98
C PRO A 22 -8.69 0.02 -12.94
N GLU A 23 -7.92 -0.38 -11.93
CA GLU A 23 -7.38 0.56 -10.95
C GLU A 23 -6.47 1.59 -11.64
N PRO A 24 -6.38 2.82 -11.11
CA PRO A 24 -5.46 3.81 -11.64
C PRO A 24 -4.02 3.31 -11.58
N GLU A 25 -3.26 3.58 -12.64
CA GLU A 25 -1.84 3.24 -12.69
C GLU A 25 -1.05 4.04 -11.65
N ILE A 26 -0.16 3.35 -10.93
CA ILE A 26 0.71 3.95 -9.92
C ILE A 26 2.10 4.14 -10.52
N ILE A 27 2.59 5.37 -10.48
CA ILE A 27 3.97 5.68 -10.87
C ILE A 27 4.89 5.30 -9.70
N LEU A 28 5.54 4.13 -9.79
CA LEU A 28 6.38 3.60 -8.72
C LEU A 28 7.58 4.49 -8.36
N SER A 29 8.09 5.28 -9.31
CA SER A 29 9.18 6.23 -9.04
C SER A 29 8.75 7.34 -8.09
N ASP A 30 7.49 7.78 -8.18
CA ASP A 30 6.97 8.87 -7.36
C ASP A 30 6.75 8.38 -5.94
N VAL A 31 6.17 7.18 -5.80
CA VAL A 31 6.05 6.49 -4.50
C VAL A 31 7.43 6.28 -3.86
N TYR A 32 8.43 5.89 -4.64
CA TYR A 32 9.79 5.74 -4.14
C TYR A 32 10.39 7.07 -3.67
N ALA A 33 10.20 8.15 -4.42
CA ALA A 33 10.64 9.48 -4.02
C ALA A 33 9.96 9.96 -2.73
N ASP A 34 8.67 9.69 -2.58
CA ASP A 34 7.92 10.00 -1.36
C ASP A 34 8.46 9.24 -0.15
N LEU A 35 8.76 7.95 -0.32
CA LEU A 35 9.36 7.13 0.74
C LEU A 35 10.73 7.68 1.17
N LEU A 36 11.59 8.08 0.22
CA LEU A 36 12.87 8.70 0.54
C LEU A 36 12.70 10.03 1.30
N ALA A 37 11.74 10.86 0.88
CA ALA A 37 11.46 12.12 1.55
C ALA A 37 10.96 11.93 2.99
N VAL A 38 10.15 10.89 3.23
CA VAL A 38 9.69 10.53 4.57
C VAL A 38 10.86 10.04 5.43
N GLU A 39 11.70 9.16 4.90
CA GLU A 39 12.86 8.62 5.62
C GLU A 39 13.83 9.73 6.04
N GLN A 40 14.09 10.69 5.14
CA GLN A 40 14.93 11.84 5.45
C GLN A 40 14.35 12.68 6.60
N LYS A 41 13.05 12.96 6.59
CA LYS A 41 12.38 13.71 7.67
C LYS A 41 12.45 12.97 9.01
N ILE A 42 12.30 11.64 9.00
CA ILE A 42 12.41 10.80 10.20
C ILE A 42 13.84 10.89 10.76
N SER A 43 14.85 10.76 9.90
CA SER A 43 16.25 10.84 10.29
C SER A 43 16.59 12.20 10.91
N GLU A 44 16.22 13.30 10.25
CA GLU A 44 16.47 14.67 10.75
C GLU A 44 15.75 14.94 12.08
N ALA A 45 14.50 14.47 12.21
CA ALA A 45 13.74 14.61 13.45
C ALA A 45 14.37 13.79 14.58
N LYS A 46 14.82 12.57 14.30
CA LYS A 46 15.50 11.70 15.27
C LYS A 46 16.81 12.33 15.74
N GLU A 47 17.62 12.86 14.82
CA GLU A 47 18.87 13.52 15.15
C GLU A 47 18.63 14.71 16.10
N ARG A 48 17.69 15.59 15.75
CA ARG A 48 17.33 16.73 16.59
C ARG A 48 16.80 16.30 17.95
N HIS A 49 16.00 15.24 18.00
CA HIS A 49 15.49 14.72 19.27
C HIS A 49 16.63 14.17 20.15
N ASN A 50 17.56 13.43 19.56
CA ASN A 50 18.72 12.88 20.26
C ASN A 50 19.68 13.97 20.76
N GLN A 51 19.78 15.11 20.10
CA GLN A 51 20.51 16.28 20.62
C GLN A 51 19.92 16.73 21.97
N PHE A 52 18.59 16.87 22.06
CA PHE A 52 17.94 17.22 23.32
C PHE A 52 18.07 16.13 24.39
N LEU A 53 17.94 14.85 24.03
CA LEU A 53 18.13 13.75 24.98
C LEU A 53 19.55 13.72 25.54
N GLN A 54 20.55 14.00 24.71
CA GLN A 54 21.95 14.09 25.13
C GLN A 54 22.15 15.22 26.14
N GLU A 55 21.58 16.40 25.90
CA GLU A 55 21.64 17.53 26.83
C GLU A 55 20.98 17.21 28.18
N LEU A 56 19.94 16.38 28.17
CA LEU A 56 19.24 15.92 29.37
C LEU A 56 19.89 14.70 30.05
N GLY A 57 20.95 14.14 29.47
CA GLY A 57 21.60 12.92 29.99
C GLY A 57 20.74 11.66 29.88
N LEU A 58 19.80 11.63 28.93
CA LEU A 58 18.88 10.53 28.68
C LEU A 58 19.39 9.58 27.58
N PRO A 59 18.96 8.31 27.58
CA PRO A 59 19.33 7.36 26.52
C PRO A 59 18.78 7.81 25.17
N LEU A 60 19.58 7.63 24.11
CA LEU A 60 19.24 8.01 22.75
C LEU A 60 18.22 7.04 22.12
N LEU A 61 17.44 7.56 21.17
CA LEU A 61 16.58 6.75 20.31
C LEU A 61 17.41 5.96 19.29
N PRO A 62 16.97 4.72 18.96
CA PRO A 62 17.66 3.85 17.98
C PRO A 62 17.68 4.44 16.57
#